data_AF-A0A7V7WZA6-F1
#
_entry.id   AF-A0A7V7WZA6-F1
#
_cell.length_a   1.000
_cell.length_b   1.000
_cell.length_c   1.000
_cell.angle_alpha   90.00
_cell.angle_beta   90.00
_cell.angle_gamma   90.00
#
_symmetry.space_group_name_H-M   'P 1'
#
loop_
_entity.id
_entity.type
_entity.pdbx_description
1 polymer ?
#
loop_
_entity_poly.entity_id
_entity_poly.type
_entity_poly.pdbx_seq_one_letter_code
_entity_poly.pdbx_strand_id
1 'polypeptide(L)'
;MRGIGAIALTFGALAIVVGCGPYEKAKLDREVDRLCAIDGGVRVYETVKLGKENFGADGEVFPQFRSLPSEGGRYGPLYYATLDRQTLVSGDPSLVRSAIRIIRRSDGKVLAEQINYVRGGGDLPGPWAASTHQCKQVLEPQRALISVFAKEE
;
A
#
# COMPACT_ATOMS: atom_id res chain seq x y z
N MET A 1 -50.05 -57.39 -7.88
CA MET A 1 -49.37 -56.50 -8.84
C MET A 1 -50.11 -55.17 -8.89
N ARG A 2 -49.58 -54.10 -8.27
CA ARG A 2 -49.90 -52.69 -8.54
C ARG A 2 -48.91 -51.83 -7.76
N GLY A 3 -48.20 -50.97 -8.49
CA GLY A 3 -46.87 -50.44 -8.16
C GLY A 3 -46.80 -49.50 -6.96
N ILE A 4 -45.72 -49.64 -6.21
CA ILE A 4 -45.23 -48.65 -5.25
C ILE A 4 -44.65 -47.50 -6.08
N GLY A 5 -45.36 -46.38 -6.12
CA GLY A 5 -44.87 -45.14 -6.71
C GLY A 5 -43.69 -44.63 -5.88
N ALA A 6 -42.49 -44.71 -6.44
CA ALA A 6 -41.30 -44.13 -5.86
C ALA A 6 -41.46 -42.59 -5.83
N ILE A 7 -41.63 -42.03 -4.64
CA ILE A 7 -41.45 -40.59 -4.40
C ILE A 7 -39.94 -40.35 -4.56
N ALA A 8 -39.55 -39.93 -5.75
CA ALA A 8 -38.20 -39.48 -6.03
C ALA A 8 -37.97 -38.17 -5.25
N LEU A 9 -37.36 -38.30 -4.07
CA LEU A 9 -36.72 -37.20 -3.34
C LEU A 9 -35.60 -36.62 -4.22
N THR A 10 -35.94 -35.64 -5.05
CA THR A 10 -34.98 -34.81 -5.76
C THR A 10 -34.37 -33.77 -4.80
N PHE A 11 -33.58 -34.24 -3.83
CA PHE A 11 -32.54 -33.41 -3.20
C PHE A 11 -31.35 -33.33 -4.16
N GLY A 12 -31.56 -32.67 -5.30
CA GLY A 12 -30.58 -32.55 -6.38
C GLY A 12 -29.81 -31.24 -6.28
N ALA A 13 -28.72 -31.27 -5.52
CA ALA A 13 -27.54 -30.40 -5.64
C ALA A 13 -27.80 -28.89 -5.81
N LEU A 14 -27.96 -28.18 -4.69
CA LEU A 14 -27.55 -26.78 -4.60
C LEU A 14 -26.01 -26.77 -4.73
N ALA A 15 -25.51 -26.73 -5.96
CA ALA A 15 -24.09 -26.59 -6.25
C ALA A 15 -23.62 -25.27 -5.63
N ILE A 16 -22.83 -25.39 -4.56
CA ILE A 16 -22.12 -24.29 -3.92
C ILE A 16 -21.02 -23.85 -4.90
N VAL A 17 -21.39 -23.05 -5.89
CA VAL A 17 -20.45 -22.34 -6.77
C VAL A 17 -20.12 -21.00 -6.11
N VAL A 18 -19.54 -21.05 -4.91
CA VAL A 18 -19.04 -19.86 -4.22
C VAL A 18 -17.74 -20.27 -3.56
N GLY A 19 -16.58 -19.95 -4.13
CA GLY A 19 -15.34 -20.40 -3.51
C GLY A 19 -14.03 -19.76 -3.93
N CYS A 20 -13.78 -19.52 -5.23
CA CYS A 20 -12.42 -19.12 -5.61
C CYS A 20 -12.07 -17.67 -5.23
N GLY A 21 -13.00 -16.71 -5.41
CA GLY A 21 -12.75 -15.29 -5.11
C GLY A 21 -12.40 -15.02 -3.64
N PRO A 22 -13.27 -15.41 -2.69
CA PRO A 22 -13.03 -15.17 -1.26
C PRO A 22 -11.77 -15.87 -0.71
N TYR A 23 -11.44 -17.06 -1.24
CA TYR A 23 -10.26 -17.80 -0.82
C TYR A 23 -8.95 -17.13 -1.27
N GLU A 24 -8.83 -16.77 -2.56
CA GLU A 24 -7.63 -16.07 -3.05
C GLU A 24 -7.49 -14.69 -2.40
N LYS A 25 -8.60 -14.01 -2.10
CA LYS A 25 -8.60 -12.76 -1.33
C LYS A 25 -7.94 -12.95 0.05
N ALA A 26 -8.42 -13.91 0.84
CA ALA A 26 -7.90 -14.18 2.18
C ALA A 26 -6.44 -14.69 2.17
N LYS A 27 -6.04 -15.37 1.10
CA LYS A 27 -4.64 -15.77 0.89
C LYS A 27 -3.75 -14.56 0.63
N LEU A 28 -4.16 -13.64 -0.25
CA LEU A 28 -3.40 -12.41 -0.50
C LEU A 28 -3.42 -11.44 0.69
N ASP A 29 -4.48 -11.42 1.51
CA ASP A 29 -4.47 -10.66 2.78
C ASP A 29 -3.33 -11.09 3.70
N ARG A 30 -3.18 -12.41 3.86
CA ARG A 30 -2.08 -12.99 4.64
C ARG A 30 -0.72 -12.72 4.02
N GLU A 31 -0.63 -12.73 2.69
CA GLU A 31 0.62 -12.41 1.99
C GLU A 31 0.99 -10.93 2.14
N VAL A 32 0.02 -10.01 2.08
CA VAL A 32 0.22 -8.60 2.43
C VAL A 32 0.77 -8.50 3.85
N ASP A 33 0.12 -9.11 4.84
CA ASP A 33 0.58 -9.04 6.24
C ASP A 33 2.00 -9.59 6.40
N ARG A 34 2.32 -10.70 5.73
CA ARG A 34 3.65 -11.30 5.72
C ARG A 34 4.69 -10.35 5.11
N LEU A 35 4.44 -9.81 3.91
CA LEU A 35 5.37 -8.89 3.23
C LEU A 35 5.55 -7.60 4.02
N CYS A 36 4.47 -7.06 4.59
CA CYS A 36 4.53 -5.91 5.48
C CYS A 36 5.41 -6.18 6.71
N ALA A 37 5.39 -7.40 7.27
CA ALA A 37 6.24 -7.77 8.39
C ALA A 37 7.72 -7.99 8.00
N ILE A 38 7.99 -8.39 6.75
CA ILE A 38 9.36 -8.60 6.26
C ILE A 38 10.04 -7.26 5.97
N ASP A 39 9.42 -6.41 5.16
CA ASP A 39 10.07 -5.20 4.66
C ASP A 39 9.13 -3.98 4.54
N GLY A 40 7.85 -4.11 4.89
CA GLY A 40 6.93 -2.98 4.90
C GLY A 40 7.25 -1.93 5.96
N GLY A 41 6.69 -0.73 5.77
CA GLY A 41 6.88 0.40 6.67
C GLY A 41 7.97 1.36 6.20
N VAL A 42 8.50 2.15 7.13
CA VAL A 42 9.49 3.21 6.86
C VAL A 42 10.85 2.82 7.39
N ARG A 43 11.88 3.01 6.57
CA ARG A 43 13.28 2.91 6.95
C ARG A 43 13.97 4.24 6.68
N VAL A 44 14.58 4.80 7.71
CA VAL A 44 15.42 6.01 7.61
C VAL A 44 16.88 5.56 7.69
N TYR A 45 17.63 5.81 6.62
CA TYR A 45 19.05 5.46 6.53
C TYR A 45 19.93 6.59 7.04
N GLU A 46 19.51 7.85 6.83
CA GLU A 46 20.23 9.03 7.25
C GLU A 46 19.27 10.16 7.57
N THR A 47 19.41 10.76 8.74
CA THR A 47 18.67 11.96 9.14
C THR A 47 19.45 13.20 8.74
N VAL A 48 18.75 14.15 8.14
CA VAL A 48 19.28 15.44 7.70
C VAL A 48 18.78 16.54 8.61
N LYS A 49 19.70 17.34 9.13
CA LYS A 49 19.35 18.56 9.84
C LYS A 49 19.09 19.68 8.82
N LEU A 50 17.95 20.34 8.95
CA LEU A 50 17.57 21.49 8.14
C LEU A 50 17.37 22.71 9.04
N GLY A 51 17.71 23.88 8.50
CA GLY A 51 17.44 25.16 9.15
C GLY A 51 15.94 25.37 9.38
N LYS A 52 15.60 26.16 10.41
CA LYS A 52 14.23 26.39 10.88
C LYS A 52 13.33 26.98 9.80
N GLU A 53 13.90 27.68 8.82
CA GLU A 53 13.22 28.24 7.65
C GLU A 53 12.60 27.19 6.72
N ASN A 54 13.06 25.94 6.80
CA ASN A 54 12.50 24.83 6.02
C ASN A 54 11.33 24.13 6.74
N PHE A 55 10.90 24.63 7.90
CA PHE A 55 9.76 24.08 8.64
C PHE A 55 8.63 25.10 8.74
N GLY A 56 7.41 24.66 8.43
CA GLY A 56 6.18 25.41 8.66
C GLY A 56 5.84 25.50 10.15
N ALA A 57 4.86 26.35 10.48
CA ALA A 57 4.39 26.55 11.85
C ALA A 57 3.79 25.27 12.48
N ASP A 58 3.32 24.34 11.66
CA ASP A 58 2.75 23.04 12.00
C ASP A 58 3.77 21.89 11.94
N GLY A 59 5.05 22.20 11.69
CA GLY A 59 6.11 21.20 11.53
C GLY A 59 6.15 20.55 10.14
N GLU A 60 5.39 21.06 9.17
CA GLU A 60 5.53 20.65 7.76
C GLU A 60 6.94 20.97 7.26
N VAL A 61 7.54 20.04 6.50
CA VAL A 61 8.86 20.23 5.90
C VAL A 61 8.70 20.78 4.50
N PHE A 62 9.48 21.81 4.17
CA PHE A 62 9.47 22.52 2.90
C PHE A 62 8.08 23.06 2.48
N PRO A 63 7.36 23.78 3.35
CA PRO A 63 6.01 24.30 3.02
C PRO A 63 6.00 25.17 1.74
N GLN A 64 7.08 25.89 1.47
CA GLN A 64 7.26 26.73 0.28
C GLN A 64 7.25 25.95 -1.05
N PHE A 65 7.48 24.63 -1.01
CA PHE A 65 7.54 23.78 -2.19
C PHE A 65 6.36 22.79 -2.27
N ARG A 66 5.38 22.88 -1.37
CA ARG A 66 4.26 21.94 -1.28
C ARG A 66 3.44 21.82 -2.57
N SER A 67 3.31 22.92 -3.31
CA SER A 67 2.59 22.98 -4.59
C SER A 67 3.32 22.27 -5.74
N LEU A 68 4.61 21.95 -5.56
CA LEU A 68 5.40 21.25 -6.56
C LEU A 68 5.20 19.73 -6.49
N PRO A 69 5.40 19.03 -7.63
CA PRO A 69 5.33 17.57 -7.66
C PRO A 69 6.44 16.94 -6.78
N SER A 70 6.13 15.79 -6.18
CA SER A 70 7.06 15.05 -5.30
C SER A 70 8.38 14.70 -5.99
N GLU A 71 8.33 14.34 -7.27
CA GLU A 71 9.51 13.98 -8.06
C GLU A 71 10.27 15.20 -8.61
N GLY A 72 9.60 16.36 -8.70
CA GLY A 72 10.09 17.53 -9.41
C GLY A 72 10.40 18.75 -8.56
N GLY A 73 10.20 18.71 -7.23
CA GLY A 73 10.62 19.85 -6.39
C GLY A 73 9.99 19.96 -5.00
N ARG A 74 9.07 19.07 -4.60
CA ARG A 74 8.42 19.17 -3.28
C ARG A 74 9.38 19.26 -2.08
N TYR A 75 10.59 18.71 -2.21
CA TYR A 75 11.61 18.73 -1.16
C TYR A 75 12.75 19.71 -1.48
N GLY A 76 12.43 20.78 -2.20
CA GLY A 76 13.35 21.83 -2.59
C GLY A 76 14.38 21.42 -3.64
N PRO A 77 15.42 22.25 -3.85
CA PRO A 77 16.42 22.02 -4.88
C PRO A 77 17.46 20.97 -4.52
N LEU A 78 17.46 20.48 -3.26
CA LEU A 78 18.47 19.56 -2.75
C LEU A 78 18.00 18.11 -2.67
N TYR A 79 16.69 17.88 -2.64
CA TYR A 79 16.10 16.56 -2.47
C TYR A 79 14.98 16.32 -3.48
N TYR A 80 14.65 15.06 -3.71
CA TYR A 80 13.49 14.66 -4.49
C TYR A 80 12.95 13.33 -3.99
N ALA A 81 11.68 13.06 -4.26
CA ALA A 81 11.11 11.74 -4.03
C ALA A 81 10.96 10.97 -5.34
N THR A 82 10.98 9.64 -5.25
CA THR A 82 10.54 8.78 -6.36
C THR A 82 9.41 7.88 -5.88
N LEU A 83 8.50 7.52 -6.78
CA LEU A 83 7.48 6.51 -6.54
C LEU A 83 7.68 5.35 -7.51
N ASP A 84 7.98 4.17 -6.95
CA ASP A 84 8.08 2.92 -7.69
C ASP A 84 6.86 2.04 -7.39
N ARG A 85 6.23 1.47 -8.42
CA ARG A 85 5.11 0.53 -8.27
C ARG A 85 5.38 -0.74 -9.06
N GLN A 86 5.24 -1.87 -8.37
CA GLN A 86 5.41 -3.18 -8.94
C GLN A 86 4.16 -4.03 -8.67
N THR A 87 3.53 -4.52 -9.74
CA THR A 87 2.46 -5.51 -9.64
C THR A 87 3.08 -6.88 -9.38
N LEU A 88 2.77 -7.47 -8.22
CA LEU A 88 3.24 -8.80 -7.83
C LEU A 88 2.25 -9.89 -8.25
N VAL A 89 0.96 -9.59 -8.18
CA VAL A 89 -0.13 -10.44 -8.67
C VAL A 89 -1.10 -9.57 -9.45
N SER A 90 -1.37 -9.95 -10.70
CA SER A 90 -2.36 -9.30 -11.56
C SER A 90 -3.71 -10.02 -11.49
N GLY A 91 -4.79 -9.31 -11.83
CA GLY A 91 -6.15 -9.85 -11.84
C GLY A 91 -7.01 -9.38 -10.67
N ASP A 92 -8.03 -10.18 -10.34
CA ASP A 92 -8.98 -9.91 -9.26
C ASP A 92 -9.07 -11.15 -8.34
N PRO A 93 -8.40 -11.14 -7.17
CA PRO A 93 -7.69 -10.02 -6.55
C PRO A 93 -6.30 -9.74 -7.16
N SER A 94 -5.80 -8.51 -6.97
CA SER A 94 -4.45 -8.07 -7.31
C SER A 94 -3.61 -7.78 -6.07
N LEU A 95 -2.29 -7.82 -6.21
CA LEU A 95 -1.31 -7.43 -5.18
C LEU A 95 -0.25 -6.52 -5.79
N VAL A 96 -0.09 -5.34 -5.22
CA VAL A 96 0.86 -4.32 -5.67
C VAL A 96 1.79 -3.92 -4.53
N ARG A 97 3.08 -3.80 -4.84
CA ARG A 97 4.10 -3.18 -4.00
C ARG A 97 4.32 -1.75 -4.46
N SER A 98 4.30 -0.80 -3.54
CA SER A 98 4.65 0.61 -3.79
C SER A 98 5.82 1.00 -2.89
N ALA A 99 6.83 1.66 -3.45
CA ALA A 99 7.96 2.18 -2.70
C ALA A 99 8.15 3.68 -2.97
N ILE A 100 8.22 4.47 -1.91
CA ILE A 100 8.56 5.90 -1.97
C ILE A 100 9.95 6.07 -1.39
N ARG A 101 10.84 6.79 -2.09
CA ARG A 101 12.21 7.06 -1.62
C ARG A 101 12.48 8.54 -1.60
N ILE A 102 13.13 9.04 -0.56
CA ILE A 102 13.69 10.41 -0.52
C ILE A 102 15.17 10.32 -0.85
N ILE A 103 15.60 11.07 -1.86
CA ILE A 103 16.95 11.01 -2.42
C ILE A 103 17.58 12.40 -2.36
N ARG A 104 18.84 12.46 -1.92
CA ARG A 104 19.66 13.67 -1.98
C ARG A 104 20.27 13.82 -3.36
N ARG A 105 20.16 15.01 -3.96
CA ARG A 105 20.62 15.26 -5.33
C ARG A 105 22.14 15.32 -5.48
N SER A 106 22.86 15.74 -4.44
CA SER A 106 24.32 15.94 -4.52
C SER A 106 25.11 14.65 -4.69
N ASP A 107 24.64 13.54 -4.10
CA ASP A 107 25.32 12.25 -4.06
C ASP A 107 24.43 11.08 -4.54
N GLY A 108 23.15 11.32 -4.82
CA GLY A 108 22.19 10.29 -5.21
C GLY A 108 21.81 9.33 -4.08
N LYS A 109 22.17 9.64 -2.82
CA LYS A 109 21.94 8.74 -1.69
C LYS A 109 20.47 8.71 -1.29
N VAL A 110 19.93 7.50 -1.07
CA VAL A 110 18.60 7.29 -0.49
C VAL A 110 18.67 7.55 1.00
N LEU A 111 17.96 8.57 1.46
CA LEU A 111 17.94 8.99 2.87
C LEU A 111 16.87 8.24 3.66
N ALA A 112 15.72 7.98 3.03
CA ALA A 112 14.66 7.19 3.60
C ALA A 112 13.86 6.48 2.50
N GLU A 113 13.28 5.34 2.85
CA GLU A 113 12.37 4.57 1.99
C GLU A 113 11.13 4.17 2.78
N GLN A 114 9.99 4.17 2.11
CA GLN A 114 8.76 3.60 2.60
C GLN A 114 8.27 2.55 1.62
N ILE A 115 7.93 1.37 2.13
CA ILE A 115 7.36 0.28 1.33
C ILE A 115 5.97 -0.04 1.85
N ASN A 116 5.03 -0.17 0.92
CA ASN A 116 3.66 -0.56 1.19
C ASN A 116 3.22 -1.67 0.23
N TYR A 117 2.49 -2.63 0.76
CA TYR A 117 1.82 -3.66 -0.01
C TYR A 117 0.33 -3.43 0.08
N VAL A 118 -0.35 -3.52 -1.06
CA VAL A 118 -1.79 -3.32 -1.17
C VAL A 118 -2.35 -4.44 -2.01
N ARG A 119 -3.29 -5.19 -1.43
CA ARG A 119 -4.21 -6.01 -2.21
C ARG A 119 -5.44 -5.18 -2.56
N GLY A 120 -5.94 -5.33 -3.78
CA GLY A 120 -7.24 -4.82 -4.22
C GLY A 120 -8.11 -5.93 -4.82
N GLY A 121 -9.42 -5.89 -4.54
CA GLY A 121 -10.40 -6.82 -5.10
C GLY A 121 -10.48 -8.18 -4.39
N GLY A 122 -10.97 -9.20 -5.10
CA GLY A 122 -11.30 -10.53 -4.62
C GLY A 122 -12.70 -10.62 -3.99
N ASP A 123 -13.53 -9.61 -4.23
CA ASP A 123 -14.90 -9.55 -3.74
C ASP A 123 -15.84 -10.33 -4.65
N LEU A 124 -17.05 -10.63 -4.14
CA LEU A 124 -18.10 -11.15 -5.00
C LEU A 124 -18.46 -10.09 -6.07
N PRO A 125 -18.80 -10.51 -7.30
CA PRO A 125 -19.18 -9.58 -8.35
C PRO A 125 -20.44 -8.80 -7.96
N GLY A 126 -20.41 -7.47 -8.14
CA GLY A 126 -21.55 -6.60 -7.87
C GLY A 126 -21.22 -5.11 -8.00
N PRO A 127 -22.20 -4.23 -7.77
CA PRO A 127 -22.05 -2.78 -7.97
C PRO A 127 -21.25 -2.05 -6.87
N TRP A 128 -20.67 -2.78 -5.91
CA TRP A 128 -19.90 -2.22 -4.81
C TRP A 128 -18.44 -1.96 -5.20
N ALA A 129 -17.82 -1.00 -4.53
CA ALA A 129 -16.39 -0.74 -4.68
C ALA A 129 -15.57 -1.96 -4.22
N ALA A 130 -14.52 -2.29 -4.96
CA ALA A 130 -13.59 -3.32 -4.58
C ALA A 130 -12.91 -2.98 -3.23
N SER A 131 -12.83 -3.97 -2.35
CA SER A 131 -12.16 -3.86 -1.08
C SER A 131 -10.65 -3.85 -1.23
N THR A 132 -9.97 -3.18 -0.31
CA THR A 132 -8.51 -3.11 -0.25
C THR A 132 -8.03 -3.57 1.12
N HIS A 133 -6.83 -4.14 1.20
CA HIS A 133 -6.11 -4.19 2.47
C HIS A 133 -4.61 -4.10 2.25
N GLN A 134 -3.98 -3.48 3.23
CA GLN A 134 -2.66 -2.88 3.11
C GLN A 134 -1.94 -2.91 4.44
N CYS A 135 -0.65 -2.57 4.43
CA CYS A 135 0.14 -2.49 5.66
C CYS A 135 -0.49 -1.52 6.68
N LYS A 136 -0.73 -2.01 7.90
CA LYS A 136 -1.32 -1.23 9.00
C LYS A 136 -0.45 -0.05 9.44
N GLN A 137 0.87 -0.17 9.27
CA GLN A 137 1.87 0.82 9.72
C GLN A 137 1.96 2.05 8.80
N VAL A 138 1.26 2.03 7.66
CA VAL A 138 1.34 3.04 6.59
C VAL A 138 0.15 4.00 6.64
N LEU A 139 -0.56 4.10 7.77
CA LEU A 139 -1.72 5.00 7.89
C LEU A 139 -1.33 6.48 8.05
N GLU A 140 -0.08 6.80 8.43
CA GLU A 140 0.48 8.16 8.43
C GLU A 140 1.81 8.24 7.64
N PRO A 141 1.81 7.82 6.36
CA PRO A 141 3.01 7.37 5.70
C PRO A 141 3.96 8.50 5.29
N GLN A 142 3.38 9.63 4.90
CA GLN A 142 4.13 10.82 4.51
C GLN A 142 4.83 11.44 5.73
N ARG A 143 4.19 11.46 6.90
CA ARG A 143 4.80 11.98 8.13
C ARG A 143 6.00 11.17 8.59
N ALA A 144 5.89 9.83 8.55
CA ALA A 144 7.01 8.97 8.92
C ALA A 144 8.19 9.09 7.93
N LEU A 145 7.93 9.22 6.64
CA LEU A 145 9.00 9.44 5.65
C LEU A 145 9.67 10.82 5.80
N ILE A 146 8.89 11.84 6.16
CA ILE A 146 9.38 13.21 6.39
C ILE A 146 10.25 13.31 7.66
N SER A 147 10.20 12.32 8.57
CA SER A 147 11.10 12.24 9.74
C SER A 147 12.59 12.17 9.40
N VAL A 148 12.91 11.91 8.13
CA VAL A 148 14.27 12.07 7.57
C VAL A 148 14.82 13.48 7.77
N PHE A 149 13.96 14.50 7.88
CA PHE A 149 14.34 15.89 8.08
C PHE A 149 14.11 16.29 9.54
N ALA A 150 15.20 16.50 10.28
CA ALA A 150 15.20 17.02 11.64
C ALA A 150 15.43 18.53 11.63
N LYS A 151 14.75 19.24 12.53
CA LYS A 151 14.93 20.68 12.71
C LYS A 151 16.22 20.95 13.47
N GLU A 152 17.03 21.88 13.00
CA GLU A 152 18.15 22.41 13.77
C GLU A 152 17.65 23.15 15.01
N GLU A 153 18.31 22.93 16.14
CA GLU A 153 17.98 23.54 17.44
C GLU A 153 18.18 25.06 17.47
#